data_AF-A0A7R9ZCJ5-F1
#
_entry.id   AF-A0A7R9ZCJ5-F1
#
_cell.length_a   1.000
_cell.length_b   1.000
_cell.length_c   1.000
_cell.angle_alpha   90.00
_cell.angle_beta   90.00
_cell.angle_gamma   90.00
#
_symmetry.space_group_name_H-M   'P 1'
#
loop_
_entity.id
_entity.type
_entity.pdbx_description
1 polymer ?
#
loop_
_entity_poly.entity_id
_entity_poly.type
_entity_poly.pdbx_seq_one_letter_code
_entity_poly.pdbx_strand_id
1 'polypeptide(L)'
;DKEHCEENGRMMTADPSKVSKRAKKRGLTQLGTLGAGNHYAEVQVVDEVFDESAAKRMGIGKVGQVCVMIHSGSRGLGHQVATDALVAMERAMARDGIVLNDRQLSCARINSPEGQDYLAAMSSAANYAWVNRSCMTY
;
A
#
# COMPACT_ATOMS: atom_id res chain seq x y z
N ASP A 1 3.56 -13.79 10.56
CA ASP A 1 4.56 -12.71 10.37
C ASP A 1 5.48 -12.94 9.20
N LYS A 2 6.25 -11.90 8.84
CA LYS A 2 6.81 -11.53 7.51
C LYS A 2 6.77 -12.57 6.39
N GLU A 3 7.15 -13.82 6.66
CA GLU A 3 7.03 -14.99 5.78
C GLU A 3 5.59 -15.25 5.27
N HIS A 4 4.59 -14.71 5.97
CA HIS A 4 3.17 -14.79 5.61
C HIS A 4 2.62 -13.46 5.05
N CYS A 5 3.51 -12.52 4.72
CA CYS A 5 3.16 -11.26 4.07
C CYS A 5 3.69 -11.28 2.64
N GLU A 6 2.90 -10.74 1.71
CA GLU A 6 3.38 -10.38 0.37
C GLU A 6 4.69 -9.57 0.47
N GLU A 7 5.64 -9.82 -0.43
CA GLU A 7 6.99 -9.22 -0.43
C GLU A 7 7.75 -9.39 0.89
N ASN A 8 7.41 -10.39 1.70
CA ASN A 8 7.90 -10.54 3.06
C ASN A 8 7.73 -9.27 3.92
N GLY A 9 6.69 -8.48 3.63
CA GLY A 9 6.41 -7.21 4.29
C GLY A 9 7.38 -6.07 3.93
N ARG A 10 8.21 -6.23 2.88
CA ARG A 10 9.21 -5.23 2.50
C ARG A 10 9.61 -5.31 1.02
N MET A 11 9.30 -4.27 0.27
CA MET A 11 9.90 -4.01 -1.03
C MET A 11 11.29 -3.41 -0.88
N MET A 12 12.28 -4.04 -1.50
CA MET A 12 13.70 -3.64 -1.43
C MET A 12 14.03 -2.40 -2.28
N THR A 13 13.18 -2.06 -3.24
CA THR A 13 13.32 -0.88 -4.12
C THR A 13 12.94 0.43 -3.44
N ALA A 14 12.50 0.40 -2.18
CA ALA A 14 12.12 1.59 -1.43
C ALA A 14 13.31 2.53 -1.20
N ASP A 15 13.17 3.78 -1.65
CA ASP A 15 14.10 4.86 -1.33
C ASP A 15 13.38 5.98 -0.55
N PRO A 16 13.62 6.10 0.77
CA PRO A 16 13.04 7.15 1.58
C PRO A 16 13.44 8.57 1.15
N SER A 17 14.51 8.75 0.38
CA SER A 17 14.93 10.06 -0.16
C SER A 17 13.92 10.60 -1.19
N LYS A 18 13.18 9.70 -1.87
CA LYS A 18 12.15 10.03 -2.86
C LYS A 18 10.79 10.35 -2.24
N VAL A 19 10.63 10.13 -0.93
CA VAL A 19 9.42 10.49 -0.19
C VAL A 19 9.54 11.92 0.33
N SER A 20 8.62 12.80 -0.08
CA SER A 20 8.63 14.22 0.29
C SER A 20 8.53 14.43 1.80
N LYS A 21 9.07 15.56 2.29
CA LYS A 21 8.94 15.97 3.70
C LYS A 21 7.47 16.08 4.12
N ARG A 22 6.60 16.51 3.21
CA ARG A 22 5.14 16.61 3.44
C ARG A 22 4.53 15.22 3.65
N ALA A 23 4.85 14.25 2.81
CA ALA A 23 4.36 12.87 2.94
C ALA A 23 4.81 12.24 4.26
N LYS A 24 6.09 12.40 4.62
CA LYS A 24 6.62 11.94 5.92
C LYS A 24 5.91 12.58 7.10
N LYS A 25 5.71 13.91 7.08
CA LYS A 25 5.01 14.64 8.16
C LYS A 25 3.57 14.15 8.33
N ARG A 26 2.85 13.89 7.24
CA ARG A 26 1.49 13.35 7.27
C ARG A 26 1.44 11.93 7.81
N GLY A 27 2.38 11.07 7.41
CA GLY A 27 2.46 9.68 7.86
C GLY A 27 2.91 9.52 9.31
N LEU A 28 3.82 10.35 9.80
CA LEU A 28 4.46 10.12 11.10
C LEU A 28 3.45 10.01 12.26
N THR A 29 2.39 10.81 12.24
CA THR A 29 1.36 10.83 13.29
C THR A 29 0.26 9.78 13.12
N GLN A 30 0.30 8.99 12.04
CA GLN A 30 -0.77 8.06 11.66
C GLN A 30 -0.34 6.59 11.67
N LEU A 31 0.92 6.30 12.03
CA LEU A 31 1.42 4.93 12.08
C LEU A 31 0.72 4.15 13.21
N GLY A 32 0.32 2.91 12.94
CA GLY A 32 -0.45 2.07 13.86
C GLY A 32 -1.92 2.44 13.95
N THR A 33 -2.48 3.11 12.93
CA THR A 33 -3.89 3.51 12.93
C THR A 33 -4.67 2.91 11.76
N LEU A 34 -5.97 2.66 11.97
CA LEU A 34 -6.88 2.19 10.92
C LEU A 34 -7.06 3.27 9.84
N GLY A 35 -7.54 4.43 10.25
CA GLY A 35 -7.97 5.49 9.35
C GLY A 35 -9.47 5.64 9.25
N ALA A 36 -9.91 6.10 8.07
CA ALA A 36 -11.30 6.38 7.74
C ALA A 36 -11.60 5.86 6.33
N GLY A 37 -12.85 5.97 5.89
CA GLY A 37 -13.33 5.37 4.65
C GLY A 37 -13.67 3.90 4.87
N ASN A 38 -13.27 3.04 3.93
CA ASN A 38 -13.48 1.60 4.00
C ASN A 38 -12.40 0.86 4.83
N HIS A 39 -11.78 1.53 5.80
CA HIS A 39 -10.76 0.94 6.66
C HIS A 39 -11.37 0.48 7.98
N TYR A 40 -11.10 -0.76 8.38
CA TYR A 40 -11.71 -1.41 9.54
C TYR A 40 -10.81 -2.48 10.14
N ALA A 41 -11.07 -2.83 11.40
CA ALA A 41 -10.63 -4.07 12.01
C ALA A 41 -11.89 -4.83 12.47
N GLU A 42 -12.07 -6.04 11.98
CA GLU A 42 -13.26 -6.84 12.24
C GLU A 42 -12.89 -8.18 12.86
N VAL A 43 -13.62 -8.55 13.92
CA VAL A 43 -13.63 -9.92 14.44
C VAL A 43 -14.68 -10.68 13.66
N GLN A 44 -14.27 -11.74 12.99
CA GLN A 44 -15.10 -12.52 12.08
C GLN A 44 -15.13 -13.99 12.51
N VAL A 45 -16.11 -14.73 12.03
CA VAL A 45 -16.25 -16.17 12.25
C VAL A 45 -16.30 -16.86 10.90
N VAL A 46 -15.54 -17.94 10.75
CA VAL A 46 -15.65 -18.82 9.58
C VAL A 46 -17.02 -19.50 9.60
N ASP A 47 -17.94 -19.06 8.75
CA ASP A 47 -19.31 -19.58 8.68
C ASP A 47 -19.41 -20.84 7.80
N GLU A 48 -18.70 -20.86 6.68
CA GLU A 48 -18.72 -21.95 5.71
C GLU A 48 -17.32 -22.22 5.13
N VAL A 49 -17.04 -23.48 4.79
CA VAL A 49 -15.78 -23.91 4.15
C VAL A 49 -16.11 -24.60 2.83
N PHE A 50 -15.71 -23.99 1.72
CA PHE A 50 -15.97 -24.50 0.36
C PHE A 50 -14.89 -25.46 -0.15
N ASP A 51 -13.63 -25.25 0.26
CA ASP A 51 -12.49 -26.13 -0.05
C ASP A 51 -11.74 -26.46 1.23
N GLU A 52 -11.94 -27.67 1.73
CA GLU A 52 -11.32 -28.13 2.97
C GLU A 52 -9.79 -28.18 2.89
N SER A 53 -9.23 -28.55 1.75
CA SER A 53 -7.78 -28.72 1.57
C SER A 53 -7.08 -27.37 1.59
N ALA A 54 -7.61 -26.39 0.87
CA ALA A 54 -7.08 -25.04 0.85
C ALA A 54 -7.24 -24.35 2.21
N ALA A 55 -8.43 -24.44 2.82
CA ALA A 55 -8.72 -23.83 4.12
C ALA A 55 -7.81 -24.38 5.23
N LYS A 56 -7.53 -25.70 5.22
CA LYS A 56 -6.60 -26.32 6.16
C LYS A 56 -5.17 -25.80 5.98
N ARG A 57 -4.70 -25.61 4.73
CA ARG A 57 -3.36 -25.04 4.45
C ARG A 57 -3.23 -23.58 4.89
N MET A 58 -4.31 -22.81 4.77
CA MET A 58 -4.37 -21.41 5.24
C MET A 58 -4.59 -21.28 6.75
N GLY A 59 -4.90 -22.37 7.46
CA GLY A 59 -5.16 -22.36 8.90
C GLY A 59 -6.55 -21.86 9.29
N ILE A 60 -7.53 -21.90 8.38
CA ILE A 60 -8.92 -21.44 8.58
C ILE A 60 -9.96 -22.54 8.30
N GLY A 61 -9.58 -23.81 8.52
CA GLY A 61 -10.37 -24.98 8.10
C GLY A 61 -11.54 -25.38 9.01
N LYS A 62 -11.89 -24.59 10.04
CA LYS A 62 -12.93 -24.96 11.01
C LYS A 62 -14.07 -23.95 11.01
N VAL A 63 -15.28 -24.40 10.70
CA VAL A 63 -16.51 -23.62 10.92
C VAL A 63 -16.63 -23.23 12.40
N GLY A 64 -16.93 -21.97 12.67
CA GLY A 64 -16.92 -21.37 14.00
C GLY A 64 -15.56 -20.83 14.46
N GLN A 65 -14.49 -20.96 13.67
CA GLN A 65 -13.19 -20.37 13.99
C GLN A 65 -13.27 -18.85 13.96
N VAL A 66 -12.77 -18.20 15.02
CA VAL A 66 -12.68 -16.74 15.09
C VAL A 66 -11.42 -16.26 14.37
N CYS A 67 -11.57 -15.25 13.53
CA CYS A 67 -10.49 -14.60 12.78
C CYS A 67 -10.54 -13.08 12.99
N VAL A 68 -9.44 -12.41 12.72
CA VAL A 68 -9.37 -10.94 12.69
C VAL A 68 -8.95 -10.49 11.30
N MET A 69 -9.72 -9.59 10.71
CA MET A 69 -9.41 -8.96 9.43
C MET A 69 -9.04 -7.49 9.67
N ILE A 70 -7.86 -7.08 9.20
CA ILE A 70 -7.39 -5.69 9.26
C ILE A 70 -7.33 -5.12 7.85
N HIS A 71 -8.23 -4.19 7.55
CA HIS A 71 -8.24 -3.43 6.30
C HIS A 71 -7.68 -2.03 6.53
N SER A 72 -6.41 -1.82 6.15
CA SER A 72 -5.76 -0.51 6.19
C SER A 72 -4.56 -0.44 5.24
N GLY A 73 -4.06 0.77 5.02
CA GLY A 73 -3.00 1.07 4.05
C GLY A 73 -1.95 2.05 4.56
N SER A 74 -1.33 2.77 3.62
CA SER A 74 -0.19 3.68 3.85
C SER A 74 -0.57 5.04 4.43
N ARG A 75 -1.82 5.18 4.89
CA ARG A 75 -2.38 6.39 5.50
C ARG A 75 -2.13 7.64 4.65
N GLY A 76 -1.96 8.79 5.29
CA GLY A 76 -1.69 10.05 4.60
C GLY A 76 -0.35 10.10 3.87
N LEU A 77 0.58 9.18 4.17
CA LEU A 77 1.88 9.12 3.49
C LEU A 77 1.71 8.70 2.03
N GLY A 78 1.08 7.55 1.78
CA GLY A 78 0.91 7.06 0.40
C GLY A 78 0.01 7.95 -0.44
N HIS A 79 -1.06 8.52 0.14
CA HIS A 79 -1.87 9.52 -0.56
C HIS A 79 -1.01 10.71 -1.02
N GLN A 80 -0.11 11.20 -0.17
CA GLN A 80 0.76 12.32 -0.53
C GLN A 80 1.81 11.90 -1.57
N VAL A 81 2.38 10.70 -1.49
CA VAL A 81 3.29 10.16 -2.52
C VAL A 81 2.61 10.12 -3.88
N ALA A 82 1.37 9.63 -3.96
CA ALA A 82 0.60 9.61 -5.21
C ALA A 82 0.34 11.03 -5.74
N THR A 83 -0.05 11.96 -4.85
CA THR A 83 -0.28 13.38 -5.22
C THR A 83 0.99 14.02 -5.78
N ASP A 84 2.13 13.81 -5.13
CA ASP A 84 3.42 14.37 -5.54
C ASP A 84 3.88 13.78 -6.89
N ALA A 85 3.64 12.48 -7.10
CA ALA A 85 3.96 11.79 -8.35
C ALA A 85 3.13 12.25 -9.53
N LEU A 86 1.82 12.49 -9.35
CA LEU A 86 0.95 13.02 -10.41
C LEU A 86 1.47 14.36 -10.95
N VAL A 87 1.92 15.25 -10.07
CA VAL A 87 2.52 16.54 -10.49
C VAL A 87 3.81 16.35 -11.28
N ALA A 88 4.64 15.38 -10.90
CA ALA A 88 5.86 15.04 -11.65
C ALA A 88 5.54 14.42 -13.02
N MET A 89 4.55 13.54 -13.08
CA MET A 89 4.10 12.88 -14.31
C MET A 89 3.50 13.88 -15.30
N GLU A 90 2.72 14.87 -14.85
CA GLU A 90 2.22 15.94 -15.72
C GLU A 90 3.36 16.69 -16.43
N ARG A 91 4.46 16.96 -15.73
CA ARG A 91 5.65 17.61 -16.31
C ARG A 91 6.40 16.67 -17.26
N ALA A 92 6.52 15.40 -16.91
CA ALA A 92 7.16 14.38 -17.75
C ALA A 92 6.39 14.17 -19.06
N MET A 93 5.06 14.11 -19.00
CA MET A 93 4.21 13.98 -20.19
C MET A 93 4.37 15.17 -21.14
N ALA A 94 4.38 16.39 -20.60
CA ALA A 94 4.56 17.60 -21.40
C ALA A 94 5.93 17.61 -22.10
N ARG A 95 6.99 17.20 -21.40
CA ARG A 95 8.34 17.06 -21.97
C ARG A 95 8.40 15.96 -23.05
N ASP A 96 7.74 14.84 -22.81
CA ASP A 96 7.85 13.64 -23.66
C ASP A 96 6.79 13.59 -24.78
N GLY A 97 5.93 14.61 -24.89
CA GLY A 97 4.87 14.71 -25.90
C GLY A 97 3.76 13.66 -25.72
N ILE A 98 3.53 13.20 -24.49
CA ILE A 98 2.51 12.18 -24.20
C ILE A 98 1.14 12.87 -24.08
N VAL A 99 0.25 12.58 -25.03
CA VAL A 99 -1.14 13.07 -25.03
C VAL A 99 -2.06 11.95 -24.57
N LEU A 100 -2.90 12.25 -23.58
CA LEU A 100 -3.86 11.30 -23.00
C LEU A 100 -5.28 11.76 -23.26
N ASN A 101 -6.19 10.79 -23.37
CA ASN A 101 -7.63 11.06 -23.49
C ASN A 101 -8.25 11.53 -22.16
N ASP A 102 -7.58 11.24 -21.04
CA ASP A 102 -7.99 11.65 -19.70
C ASP A 102 -6.74 12.03 -18.89
N ARG A 103 -6.81 13.16 -18.17
CA ARG A 103 -5.73 13.64 -17.30
C ARG A 103 -5.50 12.70 -16.11
N GLN A 104 -6.51 11.95 -15.66
CA GLN A 104 -6.38 10.97 -14.59
C GLN A 104 -5.48 9.79 -14.97
N LEU A 105 -5.19 9.60 -16.26
CA LEU A 105 -4.24 8.60 -16.76
C LEU A 105 -2.78 9.09 -16.74
N SER A 106 -2.49 10.20 -16.05
CA SER A 106 -1.15 10.80 -15.96
C SER A 106 -0.08 9.75 -15.68
N CYS A 107 0.99 9.75 -16.50
CA CYS A 107 2.00 8.70 -16.48
C CYS A 107 3.40 9.24 -16.80
N ALA A 108 4.42 8.41 -16.56
CA ALA A 108 5.77 8.64 -17.01
C ALA A 108 6.35 7.33 -17.57
N ARG A 109 7.34 7.42 -18.46
CA ARG A 109 8.07 6.23 -18.92
C ARG A 109 8.73 5.56 -17.73
N ILE A 110 8.64 4.23 -17.61
CA ILE A 110 9.13 3.48 -16.44
C ILE A 110 10.61 3.79 -16.13
N ASN A 111 11.45 3.88 -17.16
CA ASN A 111 12.89 4.13 -17.02
C ASN A 111 13.27 5.63 -16.94
N SER A 112 12.29 6.54 -16.92
CA SER A 112 12.56 7.96 -16.72
C SER A 112 12.90 8.26 -15.25
N PRO A 113 13.55 9.40 -14.95
CA PRO A 113 13.77 9.84 -13.57
C PRO A 113 12.47 9.88 -12.76
N GLU A 114 11.38 10.42 -13.31
CA GLU A 114 10.09 10.49 -12.61
C GLU A 114 9.48 9.12 -12.36
N GLY A 115 9.61 8.20 -13.32
CA GLY A 115 9.13 6.82 -13.19
C GLY A 115 9.86 6.05 -12.08
N GLN A 116 11.19 6.10 -12.08
CA GLN A 116 12.01 5.45 -11.05
C GLN A 116 11.82 6.08 -9.67
N ASP A 117 11.76 7.42 -9.60
CA ASP A 117 11.52 8.13 -8.34
C ASP A 117 10.15 7.78 -7.74
N TYR A 118 9.10 7.71 -8.57
CA TYR A 118 7.78 7.29 -8.13
C TYR A 118 7.78 5.83 -7.65
N LEU A 119 8.36 4.89 -8.40
CA LEU A 119 8.41 3.49 -7.99
C LEU A 119 9.11 3.30 -6.65
N ALA A 120 10.22 4.01 -6.42
CA ALA A 120 10.95 3.94 -5.16
C ALA A 120 10.17 4.60 -3.98
N ALA A 121 9.47 5.71 -4.24
CA ALA A 121 8.60 6.35 -3.25
C ALA A 121 7.35 5.49 -2.94
N MET A 122 6.77 4.86 -3.95
CA MET A 122 5.63 3.93 -3.84
C MET A 122 6.02 2.72 -3.01
N SER A 123 7.17 2.09 -3.28
CA SER A 123 7.71 1.01 -2.45
C SER A 123 7.91 1.43 -1.00
N SER A 124 8.33 2.68 -0.76
CA SER A 124 8.42 3.22 0.61
C SER A 124 7.05 3.37 1.27
N ALA A 125 6.03 3.78 0.52
CA ALA A 125 4.66 3.84 1.02
C ALA A 125 4.06 2.45 1.27
N ALA A 126 4.36 1.47 0.44
CA ALA A 126 3.98 0.07 0.65
C ALA A 126 4.63 -0.50 1.93
N ASN A 127 5.93 -0.27 2.13
CA ASN A 127 6.65 -0.62 3.36
C ASN A 127 6.02 0.03 4.60
N TYR A 128 5.65 1.30 4.52
CA TYR A 128 4.92 1.95 5.60
C TYR A 128 3.56 1.29 5.85
N ALA A 129 2.82 0.87 4.82
CA ALA A 129 1.53 0.19 4.96
C ALA A 129 1.67 -1.19 5.64
N TRP A 130 2.70 -1.97 5.28
CA TRP A 130 2.98 -3.25 5.96
C TRP A 130 3.28 -3.01 7.44
N VAL A 131 4.18 -2.08 7.77
CA VAL A 131 4.48 -1.75 9.17
C VAL A 131 3.23 -1.26 9.89
N ASN A 132 2.39 -0.43 9.26
CA ASN A 132 1.14 0.03 9.85
C ASN A 132 0.23 -1.14 10.25
N ARG A 133 0.05 -2.13 9.36
CA ARG A 133 -0.74 -3.34 9.64
C ARG A 133 -0.08 -4.20 10.71
N SER A 134 1.23 -4.42 10.63
CA SER A 134 1.98 -5.18 11.64
C SER A 134 1.87 -4.58 13.04
N CYS A 135 1.89 -3.25 13.16
CA CYS A 135 1.66 -2.56 14.44
C CYS A 135 0.26 -2.78 15.01
N MET A 136 -0.76 -3.06 14.18
CA MET A 136 -2.12 -3.32 14.64
C MET A 136 -2.36 -4.81 14.95
N THR A 137 -1.46 -5.69 14.51
CA THR A 137 -1.49 -7.12 14.85
C THR A 137 -0.88 -7.40 16.24
N TYR A 138 -0.04 -6.49 16.74
CA TYR A 138 0.54 -6.51 18.08
C TYR A 138 -0.36 -5.80 19.09
#